data_AF-A0A4U8SVU1-F1
#
_entry.id   AF-A0A4U8SVU1-F1
#
_cell.length_a   1.000
_cell.length_b   1.000
_cell.length_c   1.000
_cell.angle_alpha   90.00
_cell.angle_beta   90.00
_cell.angle_gamma   90.00
#
_symmetry.space_group_name_H-M   'P 1'
#
loop_
_entity.id
_entity.type
_entity.pdbx_description
1 polymer ?
#
loop_
_entity_poly.entity_id
_entity_poly.type
_entity_poly.pdbx_seq_one_letter_code
_entity_poly.pdbx_strand_id
1 'polypeptide(L)'
;SHTLNVGVDNKVRIAKKSSEYIGEDKEVEIGGNVKEEIEGDKHQKIKGEVQTHIEKSLMQNVEGDVDINTTQNYTLVSNEKTILKSSKAMSLTTNENLSLEADSSNSEIQTNYSVNAGNTIIHQVGDTSITAKGDCVIIKAGGVEVVIDSKGLVVKGGEVKAE
;
A
#
# COMPACT_ATOMS: atom_id res chain seq x y z
N SER A 1 -12.09 -13.54 46.87
CA SER A 1 -11.45 -14.07 45.66
C SER A 1 -11.11 -15.53 45.89
N HIS A 2 -11.26 -16.37 44.87
CA HIS A 2 -10.74 -17.74 44.90
C HIS A 2 -9.55 -17.77 43.97
N THR A 3 -8.36 -17.98 44.53
CA THR A 3 -7.10 -18.04 43.76
C THR A 3 -6.60 -19.48 43.80
N LEU A 4 -6.32 -20.06 42.63
CA LEU A 4 -5.59 -21.32 42.53
C LEU A 4 -4.11 -21.00 42.32
N ASN A 5 -3.29 -21.27 43.32
CA ASN A 5 -1.84 -21.20 43.19
C ASN A 5 -1.31 -22.59 42.81
N VAL A 6 -0.64 -22.67 41.68
CA VAL A 6 0.15 -23.84 41.27
C VAL A 6 1.62 -23.59 41.63
N GLY A 7 2.35 -24.66 41.94
CA GLY A 7 3.78 -24.57 42.27
C GLY A 7 4.63 -24.07 41.10
N VAL A 8 5.95 -24.05 41.29
CA VAL A 8 6.92 -23.46 40.34
C VAL A 8 6.77 -24.00 38.91
N ASP A 9 6.51 -25.31 38.77
CA ASP A 9 6.29 -25.96 37.48
C ASP A 9 4.89 -26.59 37.42
N ASN A 10 4.19 -26.38 36.30
CA ASN A 10 2.90 -27.01 36.03
C ASN A 10 2.81 -27.44 34.56
N LYS A 11 2.25 -28.63 34.32
CA LYS A 11 2.02 -29.17 32.97
C LYS A 11 0.60 -29.69 32.84
N VAL A 12 -0.16 -29.13 31.92
CA VAL A 12 -1.52 -29.57 31.60
C VAL A 12 -1.52 -30.35 30.27
N ARG A 13 -2.12 -31.54 30.26
CA ARG A 13 -2.28 -32.36 29.04
C ARG A 13 -3.75 -32.71 28.85
N ILE A 14 -4.31 -32.35 27.70
CA ILE A 14 -5.68 -32.71 27.32
C ILE A 14 -5.61 -33.77 26.21
N ALA A 15 -6.17 -34.96 26.44
CA ALA A 15 -6.07 -36.07 25.49
C ALA A 15 -7.00 -35.96 24.28
N LYS A 16 -8.05 -35.13 24.35
CA LYS A 16 -9.09 -35.02 23.31
C LYS A 16 -9.51 -33.57 23.02
N LYS A 17 -10.33 -32.98 23.89
CA LYS A 17 -10.93 -31.66 23.68
C LYS A 17 -10.82 -30.78 24.92
N SER A 18 -10.60 -29.49 24.71
CA SER A 18 -10.64 -28.46 25.74
C SER A 18 -11.64 -27.37 25.31
N SER A 19 -12.28 -26.72 26.28
CA SER A 19 -13.11 -25.54 26.06
C SER A 19 -12.97 -24.65 27.29
N GLU A 20 -12.81 -23.36 27.06
CA GLU A 20 -12.73 -22.34 28.09
C GLU A 20 -13.84 -21.31 27.82
N TYR A 21 -14.57 -20.96 28.87
CA TYR A 21 -15.60 -19.93 28.83
C TYR A 21 -15.34 -18.96 29.97
N ILE A 22 -15.13 -17.69 29.62
CA ILE A 22 -14.97 -16.59 30.57
C ILE A 22 -16.20 -15.71 30.44
N GLY A 23 -16.92 -15.52 31.53
CA GLY A 23 -18.18 -14.75 31.53
C GLY A 23 -17.98 -13.25 31.43
N GLU A 24 -16.80 -12.77 31.81
CA GLU A 24 -16.41 -11.36 31.81
C GLU A 24 -15.02 -11.24 31.15
N ASP A 25 -14.04 -10.68 31.86
CA ASP A 25 -12.72 -10.37 31.31
C ASP A 25 -11.69 -11.48 31.55
N LYS A 26 -10.75 -11.61 30.61
CA LYS A 26 -9.58 -12.48 30.73
C LYS A 26 -8.32 -11.67 30.53
N GLU A 27 -7.46 -11.65 31.54
CA GLU A 27 -6.10 -11.13 31.46
C GLU A 27 -5.10 -12.29 31.47
N VAL A 28 -4.07 -12.20 30.61
CA VAL A 28 -3.00 -13.20 30.52
C VAL A 28 -1.67 -12.46 30.47
N GLU A 29 -0.84 -12.67 31.49
CA GLU A 29 0.53 -12.16 31.55
C GLU A 29 1.51 -13.33 31.50
N ILE A 30 2.52 -13.21 30.64
CA ILE A 30 3.58 -14.22 30.50
C ILE A 30 4.91 -13.49 30.58
N GLY A 31 5.61 -13.65 31.71
CA GLY A 31 6.91 -13.00 31.94
C GLY A 31 8.08 -13.62 31.16
N GLY A 32 7.84 -14.75 30.47
CA GLY A 32 8.82 -15.48 29.67
C GLY A 32 8.44 -15.59 28.20
N ASN A 33 9.08 -16.52 27.49
CA ASN A 33 8.83 -16.76 26.07
C ASN A 33 7.56 -17.60 25.84
N VAL A 34 6.89 -17.35 24.72
CA VAL A 34 5.74 -18.14 24.25
C VAL A 34 6.11 -18.84 22.94
N LYS A 35 5.80 -20.14 22.85
CA LYS A 35 5.77 -20.89 21.59
C LYS A 35 4.36 -21.48 21.44
N GLU A 36 3.67 -21.10 20.36
CA GLU A 36 2.38 -21.65 19.96
C GLU A 36 2.57 -22.43 18.65
N GLU A 37 2.00 -23.63 18.57
CA GLU A 37 2.06 -24.51 17.39
C GLU A 37 0.66 -25.10 17.19
N ILE A 38 0.11 -24.92 16.00
CA ILE A 38 -1.25 -25.33 15.65
C ILE A 38 -1.13 -26.16 14.37
N GLU A 39 -1.34 -27.47 14.50
CA GLU A 39 -1.24 -28.43 13.39
C GLU A 39 -2.44 -28.37 12.41
N GLY A 40 -3.51 -27.68 12.80
CA GLY A 40 -4.71 -27.49 12.00
C GLY A 40 -5.05 -26.01 11.84
N ASP A 41 -6.33 -25.72 11.63
CA ASP A 41 -6.76 -24.36 11.32
C ASP A 41 -6.94 -23.49 12.57
N LYS A 42 -6.53 -22.22 12.49
CA LYS A 42 -6.81 -21.18 13.48
C LYS A 42 -7.87 -20.24 12.95
N HIS A 43 -9.04 -20.23 13.59
CA HIS A 43 -10.09 -19.24 13.34
C HIS A 43 -10.22 -18.28 14.52
N GLN A 44 -10.09 -16.99 14.25
CA GLN A 44 -10.28 -15.94 15.26
C GLN A 44 -11.34 -14.95 14.79
N LYS A 45 -12.28 -14.64 15.69
CA LYS A 45 -13.32 -13.63 15.45
C LYS A 45 -13.33 -12.67 16.63
N ILE A 46 -12.94 -11.43 16.37
CA ILE A 46 -12.98 -10.35 17.35
C ILE A 46 -14.12 -9.42 16.95
N LYS A 47 -15.04 -9.16 17.88
CA LYS A 47 -16.16 -8.22 17.66
C LYS A 47 -15.76 -6.77 17.97
N GLY A 48 -14.77 -6.58 18.83
CA GLY A 48 -14.20 -5.30 19.20
C GLY A 48 -12.91 -4.99 18.44
N GLU A 49 -12.11 -4.11 19.01
CA GLU A 49 -10.82 -3.69 18.48
C GLU A 49 -9.71 -4.71 18.80
N VAL A 50 -8.70 -4.77 17.94
CA VAL A 50 -7.43 -5.47 18.19
C VAL A 50 -6.30 -4.47 18.08
N GLN A 51 -5.49 -4.35 19.13
CA GLN A 51 -4.24 -3.61 19.11
C GLN A 51 -3.09 -4.57 19.36
N THR A 52 -2.00 -4.40 18.61
CA THR A 52 -0.78 -5.20 18.78
C THR A 52 0.42 -4.27 18.77
N HIS A 53 1.21 -4.30 19.83
CA HIS A 53 2.45 -3.55 19.95
C HIS A 53 3.62 -4.53 20.02
N ILE A 54 4.58 -4.37 19.12
CA ILE A 54 5.78 -5.21 19.04
C ILE A 54 6.98 -4.26 19.16
N GLU A 55 7.72 -4.38 20.26
CA GLU A 55 8.87 -3.49 20.53
C GLU A 55 10.07 -3.77 19.62
N LYS A 56 10.11 -4.97 19.01
CA LYS A 56 11.21 -5.43 18.15
C LYS A 56 10.69 -5.75 16.75
N SER A 57 11.18 -6.82 16.14
CA SER A 57 10.82 -7.23 14.77
C SER A 57 9.59 -8.14 14.73
N LEU A 58 8.80 -7.99 13.67
CA LEU A 58 7.78 -8.95 13.24
C LEU A 58 8.23 -9.61 11.93
N MET A 59 8.20 -10.95 11.88
CA MET A 59 8.37 -11.72 10.65
C MET A 59 7.12 -12.57 10.44
N GLN A 60 6.55 -12.48 9.24
CA GLN A 60 5.40 -13.28 8.82
C GLN A 60 5.77 -13.97 7.52
N ASN A 61 5.75 -15.30 7.53
CA ASN A 61 5.99 -16.13 6.35
C ASN A 61 4.70 -16.90 6.06
N VAL A 62 4.18 -16.76 4.85
CA VAL A 62 2.97 -17.43 4.40
C VAL A 62 3.29 -18.12 3.08
N GLU A 63 3.06 -19.44 3.02
CA GLU A 63 3.32 -20.24 1.80
C GLU A 63 2.18 -20.11 0.78
N GLY A 64 0.95 -19.88 1.27
CA GLY A 64 -0.22 -19.59 0.46
C GLY A 64 -0.49 -18.08 0.33
N ASP A 65 -1.76 -17.76 0.12
CA ASP A 65 -2.21 -16.39 -0.12
C ASP A 65 -2.41 -15.59 1.18
N VAL A 66 -2.28 -14.26 1.08
CA VAL A 66 -2.62 -13.30 2.13
C VAL A 66 -3.61 -12.29 1.58
N ASP A 67 -4.85 -12.34 2.08
CA ASP A 67 -5.91 -11.39 1.74
C ASP A 67 -6.19 -10.44 2.91
N ILE A 68 -6.04 -9.13 2.66
CA ILE A 68 -6.34 -8.06 3.62
C ILE A 68 -7.49 -7.23 3.08
N ASN A 69 -8.65 -7.32 3.74
CA ASN A 69 -9.86 -6.61 3.33
C ASN A 69 -10.30 -5.64 4.43
N THR A 70 -10.43 -4.36 4.08
CA THR A 70 -10.93 -3.31 4.98
C THR A 70 -12.08 -2.57 4.30
N THR A 71 -13.10 -2.19 5.07
CA THR A 71 -14.28 -1.46 4.54
C THR A 71 -14.15 0.05 4.63
N GLN A 72 -13.18 0.52 5.41
CA GLN A 72 -12.87 1.92 5.62
C GLN A 72 -11.41 2.15 5.21
N ASN A 73 -10.61 2.78 6.06
CA ASN A 73 -9.23 3.13 5.76
C ASN A 73 -8.26 1.98 6.07
N TYR A 74 -7.26 1.82 5.20
CA TYR A 74 -6.06 1.04 5.47
C TYR A 74 -4.84 1.96 5.35
N THR A 75 -4.06 2.07 6.43
CA THR A 75 -2.89 2.95 6.49
C THR A 75 -1.64 2.13 6.76
N LEU A 76 -0.64 2.28 5.89
CA LEU A 76 0.69 1.69 6.04
C LEU A 76 1.73 2.82 6.18
N VAL A 77 2.41 2.87 7.33
CA VAL A 77 3.45 3.87 7.60
C VAL A 77 4.77 3.17 7.90
N SER A 78 5.84 3.60 7.24
CA SER A 78 7.22 3.22 7.53
C SER A 78 8.07 4.48 7.57
N ASN A 79 8.86 4.65 8.62
CA ASN A 79 9.68 5.86 8.80
C ASN A 79 10.98 5.83 7.98
N GLU A 80 11.37 4.66 7.49
CA GLU A 80 12.59 4.50 6.70
C GLU A 80 12.22 4.02 5.29
N LYS A 81 12.28 2.71 5.06
CA LYS A 81 12.14 2.13 3.73
C LYS A 81 10.94 1.19 3.68
N THR A 82 10.22 1.24 2.57
CA THR A 82 9.22 0.24 2.18
C THR A 82 9.66 -0.39 0.86
N ILE A 83 9.62 -1.73 0.78
CA ILE A 83 9.92 -2.48 -0.44
C ILE A 83 8.71 -3.33 -0.78
N LEU A 84 8.16 -3.11 -1.98
CA LEU A 84 7.13 -3.96 -2.57
C LEU A 84 7.75 -4.68 -3.77
N LYS A 85 7.75 -6.01 -3.75
CA LYS A 85 8.34 -6.83 -4.81
C LYS A 85 7.37 -7.94 -5.20
N SER A 86 7.10 -8.03 -6.49
CA SER A 86 6.36 -9.12 -7.12
C SER A 86 7.17 -9.65 -8.30
N SER A 87 7.13 -10.96 -8.53
CA SER A 87 7.83 -11.60 -9.66
C SER A 87 7.00 -11.65 -10.94
N LYS A 88 5.69 -11.41 -10.85
CA LYS A 88 4.77 -11.53 -11.99
C LYS A 88 4.07 -10.22 -12.31
N ALA A 89 3.29 -9.69 -11.37
CA ALA A 89 2.48 -8.49 -11.58
C ALA A 89 2.25 -7.73 -10.27
N MET A 90 2.06 -6.41 -10.39
CA MET A 90 1.66 -5.51 -9.32
C MET A 90 0.66 -4.50 -9.91
N SER A 91 -0.45 -4.25 -9.22
CA SER A 91 -1.49 -3.32 -9.66
C SER A 91 -1.93 -2.38 -8.54
N LEU A 92 -2.21 -1.13 -8.89
CA LEU A 92 -2.79 -0.11 -8.01
C LEU A 92 -4.05 0.42 -8.72
N THR A 93 -5.21 0.20 -8.10
CA THR A 93 -6.51 0.58 -8.68
C THR A 93 -7.30 1.40 -7.67
N THR A 94 -7.84 2.53 -8.12
CA THR A 94 -8.67 3.45 -7.32
C THR A 94 -9.81 3.97 -8.19
N ASN A 95 -10.95 4.31 -7.57
CA ASN A 95 -12.10 4.90 -8.27
C ASN A 95 -12.03 6.42 -8.33
N GLU A 96 -11.31 7.05 -7.40
CA GLU A 96 -11.22 8.50 -7.29
C GLU A 96 -9.79 8.95 -7.60
N ASN A 97 -8.96 9.18 -6.58
CA ASN A 97 -7.62 9.73 -6.74
C ASN A 97 -6.51 8.72 -6.42
N LEU A 98 -5.39 8.81 -7.15
CA LEU A 98 -4.11 8.17 -6.85
C LEU A 98 -3.02 9.24 -6.84
N SER A 99 -2.47 9.54 -5.66
CA SER A 99 -1.34 10.48 -5.50
C SER A 99 -0.04 9.71 -5.27
N LEU A 100 1.04 10.16 -5.92
CA LEU A 100 2.42 9.67 -5.72
C LEU A 100 3.34 10.88 -5.57
N GLU A 101 3.83 11.11 -4.36
CA GLU A 101 4.62 12.30 -4.01
C GLU A 101 5.97 11.87 -3.45
N ALA A 102 7.04 12.37 -4.06
CA ALA A 102 8.42 12.09 -3.66
C ALA A 102 9.34 13.22 -4.16
N ASP A 103 10.50 13.37 -3.51
CA ASP A 103 11.56 14.28 -3.97
C ASP A 103 12.11 13.87 -5.35
N SER A 104 12.22 12.55 -5.59
CA SER A 104 12.54 11.99 -6.91
C SER A 104 11.80 10.68 -7.14
N SER A 105 11.56 10.36 -8.41
CA SER A 105 10.95 9.11 -8.86
C SER A 105 11.63 8.64 -10.14
N ASN A 106 11.85 7.32 -10.23
CA ASN A 106 12.43 6.68 -11.41
C ASN A 106 11.53 5.52 -11.85
N SER A 107 11.31 5.42 -13.15
CA SER A 107 10.57 4.31 -13.77
C SER A 107 11.40 3.72 -14.89
N GLU A 108 11.84 2.48 -14.70
CA GLU A 108 12.56 1.72 -15.74
C GLU A 108 11.63 0.66 -16.31
N ILE A 109 11.24 0.84 -17.57
CA ILE A 109 10.23 0.02 -18.25
C ILE A 109 10.86 -0.51 -19.53
N GLN A 110 10.99 -1.83 -19.65
CA GLN A 110 11.71 -2.47 -20.75
C GLN A 110 10.94 -2.46 -22.08
N THR A 111 9.61 -2.43 -22.03
CA THR A 111 8.75 -2.53 -23.22
C THR A 111 7.92 -1.26 -23.39
N ASN A 112 6.66 -1.27 -22.96
CA ASN A 112 5.72 -0.18 -23.21
C ASN A 112 5.40 0.57 -21.92
N TYR A 113 5.42 1.90 -22.00
CA TYR A 113 4.84 2.78 -20.98
C TYR A 113 3.64 3.52 -21.57
N SER A 114 2.45 3.22 -21.06
CA SER A 114 1.18 3.75 -21.58
C SER A 114 0.49 4.61 -20.53
N VAL A 115 0.10 5.83 -20.92
CA VAL A 115 -0.70 6.73 -20.09
C VAL A 115 -1.97 7.09 -20.87
N ASN A 116 -3.12 6.68 -20.34
CA ASN A 116 -4.42 6.98 -20.93
C ASN A 116 -5.20 7.87 -19.98
N ALA A 117 -5.60 9.06 -20.43
CA ALA A 117 -6.42 9.98 -19.66
C ALA A 117 -7.66 10.38 -20.45
N GLY A 118 -8.81 10.47 -19.77
CA GLY A 118 -10.07 10.84 -20.41
C GLY A 118 -10.21 12.33 -20.73
N ASN A 119 -9.34 13.19 -20.19
CA ASN A 119 -9.44 14.64 -20.35
C ASN A 119 -8.10 15.32 -20.68
N THR A 120 -7.08 15.14 -19.84
CA THR A 120 -5.81 15.86 -20.00
C THR A 120 -4.64 15.06 -19.44
N ILE A 121 -3.48 15.14 -20.10
CA ILE A 121 -2.18 14.72 -19.58
C ILE A 121 -1.29 15.96 -19.47
N ILE A 122 -0.62 16.15 -18.33
CA ILE A 122 0.25 17.29 -18.06
C ILE A 122 1.64 16.75 -17.65
N HIS A 123 2.67 17.15 -18.39
CA HIS A 123 4.07 16.99 -18.00
C HIS A 123 4.65 18.38 -17.72
N GLN A 124 5.04 18.65 -16.48
CA GLN A 124 5.46 19.98 -16.02
C GLN A 124 6.86 19.94 -15.36
N VAL A 125 7.72 20.89 -15.72
CA VAL A 125 9.05 21.12 -15.12
C VAL A 125 9.25 22.63 -14.93
N GLY A 126 9.12 23.13 -13.69
CA GLY A 126 9.12 24.59 -13.44
C GLY A 126 8.02 25.26 -14.26
N ASP A 127 8.38 26.20 -15.13
CA ASP A 127 7.45 26.87 -16.07
C ASP A 127 7.30 26.14 -17.43
N THR A 128 8.10 25.12 -17.70
CA THR A 128 8.07 24.35 -18.96
C THR A 128 7.04 23.23 -18.89
N SER A 129 6.20 23.09 -19.91
CA SER A 129 5.09 22.12 -19.91
C SER A 129 4.82 21.50 -21.28
N ILE A 130 4.34 20.24 -21.25
CA ILE A 130 3.64 19.59 -22.36
C ILE A 130 2.26 19.21 -21.84
N THR A 131 1.21 19.74 -22.46
CA THR A 131 -0.19 19.46 -22.12
C THR A 131 -0.89 18.83 -23.32
N ALA A 132 -1.37 17.60 -23.18
CA ALA A 132 -2.21 16.94 -24.17
C ALA A 132 -3.66 16.96 -23.71
N LYS A 133 -4.56 17.37 -24.60
CA LYS A 133 -6.02 17.35 -24.41
C LYS A 133 -6.66 16.46 -25.49
N GLY A 134 -7.98 16.29 -25.44
CA GLY A 134 -8.70 15.49 -26.43
C GLY A 134 -8.63 16.02 -27.88
N ASP A 135 -8.40 17.31 -28.07
CA ASP A 135 -8.46 17.99 -29.37
C ASP A 135 -7.16 18.74 -29.77
N CYS A 136 -6.20 18.87 -28.85
CA CYS A 136 -4.98 19.63 -29.09
C CYS A 136 -3.81 19.20 -28.18
N VAL A 137 -2.61 19.60 -28.58
CA VAL A 137 -1.38 19.51 -27.79
C VAL A 137 -0.76 20.89 -27.67
N ILE A 138 -0.33 21.25 -26.46
CA ILE A 138 0.27 22.55 -26.14
C ILE A 138 1.64 22.32 -25.50
N ILE A 139 2.68 22.96 -26.05
CA ILE A 139 4.04 22.94 -25.49
C ILE A 139 4.40 24.37 -25.11
N LYS A 140 4.86 24.58 -23.87
CA LYS A 140 5.31 25.88 -23.35
C LYS A 140 6.73 25.77 -22.83
N ALA A 141 7.63 26.63 -23.29
CA ALA A 141 9.00 26.69 -22.80
C ALA A 141 9.61 28.07 -23.09
N GLY A 142 10.30 28.68 -22.13
CA GLY A 142 11.09 29.90 -22.34
C GLY A 142 10.31 31.09 -22.92
N GLY A 143 9.02 31.23 -22.59
CA GLY A 143 8.14 32.28 -23.13
C GLY A 143 7.53 31.97 -24.51
N VAL A 144 7.85 30.83 -25.12
CA VAL A 144 7.27 30.35 -26.38
C VAL A 144 6.11 29.39 -26.09
N GLU A 145 5.04 29.49 -26.88
CA GLU A 145 3.91 28.55 -26.87
C GLU A 145 3.72 27.96 -28.27
N VAL A 146 3.71 26.63 -28.37
CA VAL A 146 3.37 25.87 -29.58
C VAL A 146 2.04 25.18 -29.34
N VAL A 147 1.08 25.35 -30.25
CA VAL A 147 -0.23 24.69 -30.23
C VAL A 147 -0.42 23.89 -31.51
N ILE A 148 -0.76 22.61 -31.37
CA ILE A 148 -1.15 21.73 -32.47
C ILE A 148 -2.61 21.33 -32.24
N ASP A 149 -3.48 21.67 -33.19
CA ASP A 149 -4.89 21.32 -33.17
C ASP A 149 -5.41 21.02 -34.59
N SER A 150 -6.73 20.90 -34.75
CA SER A 150 -7.38 20.67 -36.04
C SER A 150 -7.15 21.77 -37.09
N LYS A 151 -6.68 22.96 -36.71
CA LYS A 151 -6.35 24.07 -37.60
C LYS A 151 -4.88 24.08 -38.02
N GLY A 152 -4.05 23.19 -37.45
CA GLY A 152 -2.64 23.04 -37.78
C GLY A 152 -1.72 23.38 -36.61
N LEU A 153 -0.55 23.94 -36.93
CA LEU A 153 0.50 24.28 -35.97
C LEU A 153 0.63 25.80 -35.85
N VAL A 154 0.55 26.32 -34.62
CA VAL A 154 0.71 27.75 -34.31
C VAL A 154 1.84 27.93 -33.30
N VAL A 155 2.77 28.84 -33.59
CA VAL A 155 3.85 29.25 -32.68
C VAL A 155 3.66 30.70 -32.28
N LYS A 156 3.72 30.97 -30.97
CA LYS A 156 3.61 32.32 -30.38
C LYS A 156 4.87 32.67 -29.61
N GLY A 157 5.34 33.90 -29.75
CA GLY A 157 6.48 34.44 -28.99
C GLY A 157 7.86 33.93 -29.42
N GLY A 158 7.93 33.07 -30.45
CA GLY A 158 9.17 32.50 -30.98
C GLY A 158 9.25 32.59 -32.49
N GLU A 159 10.43 32.28 -33.03
CA GLU A 159 10.70 32.20 -34.47
C GLU A 159 10.33 30.80 -35.00
N VAL A 160 9.77 30.73 -36.21
CA VAL A 160 9.58 29.49 -36.96
C VAL A 160 10.57 29.48 -38.11
N LYS A 161 11.52 28.54 -38.08
CA LYS A 161 12.45 28.28 -39.19
C LYS A 161 12.02 26.99 -39.88
N ALA A 162 11.80 27.06 -41.19
CA ALA A 162 11.58 25.88 -42.04
C ALA A 162 12.82 25.71 -42.93
N GLU A 163 13.39 24.50 -42.93
CA GLU A 163 14.45 24.09 -43.87
C GLU A 163 13.84 23.41 -45.11
#